data_AF-A0A9X8HA59-F1
#
_entry.id   AF-A0A9X8HA59-F1
#
_cell.length_a   1.000
_cell.length_b   1.000
_cell.length_c   1.000
_cell.angle_alpha   90.00
_cell.angle_beta   90.00
_cell.angle_gamma   90.00
#
_symmetry.space_group_name_H-M   'P 1'
#
loop_
_entity.id
_entity.type
_entity.pdbx_description
1 polymer ?
#
loop_
_entity_poly.entity_id
_entity_poly.type
_entity_poly.pdbx_seq_one_letter_code
_entity_poly.pdbx_strand_id
1 'polypeptide(L)'
;MEQGAYHNKDIQAQIAEVGKILAQDSLFSEATLKKEIEWFYGPLGLHEFYFLGHSPATIASHIQSLIGAKVLTKASGVDQEFKLVQENEKSAFFATRSNVQGDESNSTRLSGGSDVSNLERFIEKQYLSSSTECIGDGVKTGYQYLEPSETTKNRQYRLQCYRSTGLLDTTLVPSHMRLYFLQEPEFVNPTPAAGETDIHQLADKHFLERAGDNLKKVYQQVLKTASNQMTP
;
A
#
# COMPACT_ATOMS: atom_id res chain seq x y z
N MET A 1 -6.84 -27.35 8.87
CA MET A 1 -6.32 -26.08 8.32
C MET A 1 -6.82 -25.98 6.90
N GLU A 2 -7.96 -25.33 6.73
CA GLU A 2 -8.65 -25.21 5.46
C GLU A 2 -7.91 -24.16 4.63
N GLN A 3 -7.00 -24.61 3.77
CA GLN A 3 -6.37 -23.76 2.76
C GLN A 3 -7.47 -23.36 1.78
N GLY A 4 -7.98 -22.14 1.94
CA GLY A 4 -8.95 -21.56 1.02
C GLY A 4 -8.42 -21.68 -0.41
N ALA A 5 -9.29 -22.16 -1.30
CA ALA A 5 -9.01 -22.41 -2.70
C ALA A 5 -8.74 -21.09 -3.45
N TYR A 6 -7.54 -20.52 -3.28
CA TYR A 6 -7.08 -19.44 -4.14
C TYR A 6 -6.51 -20.08 -5.41
N HIS A 7 -7.26 -19.94 -6.49
CA HIS A 7 -6.84 -20.35 -7.82
C HIS A 7 -5.47 -19.74 -8.12
N ASN A 8 -4.54 -20.63 -8.45
CA ASN A 8 -3.22 -20.38 -8.98
C ASN A 8 -3.33 -19.49 -10.22
N LYS A 9 -3.31 -18.16 -10.03
CA LYS A 9 -3.10 -17.23 -11.12
C LYS A 9 -1.68 -17.51 -11.58
N ASP A 10 -1.52 -18.02 -12.80
CA ASP A 10 -0.20 -18.42 -13.28
C ASP A 10 0.75 -17.21 -13.26
N ILE A 11 1.60 -17.17 -12.24
CA ILE A 11 2.56 -16.08 -12.01
C ILE A 11 3.47 -15.96 -13.24
N GLN A 12 3.75 -17.05 -13.94
CA GLN A 12 4.57 -17.01 -15.16
C GLN A 12 3.85 -16.30 -16.30
N ALA A 13 2.54 -16.53 -16.46
CA ALA A 13 1.74 -15.78 -17.43
C ALA A 13 1.71 -14.29 -17.10
N GLN A 14 1.58 -13.93 -15.81
CA GLN A 14 1.61 -12.53 -15.37
C GLN A 14 2.96 -11.88 -15.65
N ILE A 15 4.08 -12.55 -15.34
CA ILE A 15 5.43 -12.07 -15.63
C ILE A 15 5.60 -11.79 -17.14
N ALA A 16 5.14 -12.71 -17.99
CA ALA A 16 5.23 -12.56 -19.44
C ALA A 16 4.42 -11.35 -19.94
N GLU A 17 3.22 -11.12 -19.39
CA GLU A 17 2.38 -9.99 -19.74
C GLU A 17 2.97 -8.66 -19.26
N VAL A 18 3.48 -8.61 -18.02
CA VAL A 18 4.20 -7.44 -17.48
C VAL A 18 5.41 -7.10 -18.36
N GLY A 19 6.19 -8.10 -18.76
CA GLY A 19 7.34 -7.89 -19.66
C GLY A 19 6.93 -7.29 -21.01
N LYS A 20 5.81 -7.72 -21.59
CA LYS A 20 5.28 -7.16 -22.84
C LYS A 20 4.88 -5.69 -22.68
N ILE A 21 4.17 -5.36 -21.59
CA ILE A 21 3.74 -3.98 -21.30
C ILE A 21 4.97 -3.07 -21.15
N LEU A 22 5.94 -3.49 -20.34
CA LEU A 22 7.16 -2.71 -20.11
C LEU A 22 8.00 -2.50 -21.38
N ALA A 23 8.01 -3.47 -22.29
CA ALA A 23 8.73 -3.38 -23.56
C ALA A 23 8.09 -2.40 -24.55
N GLN A 24 6.77 -2.17 -24.47
CA GLN A 24 6.06 -1.24 -25.35
C GLN A 24 6.49 0.22 -25.11
N ASP A 25 6.70 0.60 -23.86
CA ASP A 25 7.00 2.00 -23.49
C ASP A 25 8.41 2.46 -23.92
N SER A 26 9.30 1.53 -24.31
CA SER A 26 10.66 1.81 -24.83
C SER A 26 11.54 2.71 -23.93
N LEU A 27 11.19 2.85 -22.64
CA LEU A 27 11.89 3.72 -21.69
C LEU A 27 13.24 3.15 -21.21
N PHE A 28 13.36 1.82 -21.18
CA PHE A 28 14.51 1.12 -20.62
C PHE A 28 14.97 -0.01 -21.55
N SER A 29 16.25 -0.38 -21.47
CA SER A 29 16.79 -1.50 -22.25
C SER A 29 16.18 -2.83 -21.79
N GLU A 30 15.98 -3.76 -22.74
CA GLU A 30 15.40 -5.07 -22.47
C GLU A 30 16.19 -5.85 -21.40
N ALA A 31 17.52 -5.73 -21.40
CA ALA A 31 18.39 -6.33 -20.40
C ALA A 31 18.11 -5.79 -18.98
N THR A 32 17.84 -4.48 -18.86
CA THR A 32 17.51 -3.84 -17.57
C THR A 32 16.13 -4.29 -17.10
N LEU A 33 15.14 -4.30 -18.01
CA LEU A 33 13.78 -4.73 -17.72
C LEU A 33 13.75 -6.18 -17.24
N LYS A 34 14.40 -7.10 -17.96
CA LYS A 34 14.45 -8.52 -17.57
C LYS A 34 15.03 -8.71 -16.17
N LYS A 35 16.16 -8.05 -15.87
CA LYS A 35 16.80 -8.12 -14.56
C LYS A 35 15.91 -7.58 -13.45
N GLU A 36 15.23 -6.45 -13.70
CA GLU A 36 14.38 -5.83 -12.69
C GLU A 36 13.10 -6.63 -12.45
N ILE A 37 12.47 -7.18 -13.50
CA ILE A 37 11.29 -8.05 -13.37
C ILE A 37 11.64 -9.29 -12.55
N GLU A 38 12.77 -9.95 -12.85
CA GLU A 38 13.24 -11.10 -12.09
C GLU A 38 13.50 -10.73 -10.62
N TRP A 39 14.16 -9.60 -10.38
CA TRP A 39 14.41 -9.09 -9.04
C TRP A 39 13.10 -8.81 -8.26
N PHE A 40 12.12 -8.20 -8.91
CA PHE A 40 10.85 -7.79 -8.31
C PHE A 40 9.96 -8.99 -7.93
N TYR A 41 9.90 -10.02 -8.78
CA TYR A 41 9.11 -11.23 -8.53
C TYR A 41 9.79 -12.27 -7.62
N GLY A 42 11.13 -12.23 -7.51
CA GLY A 42 11.89 -13.20 -6.73
C GLY A 42 12.59 -12.55 -5.52
N PRO A 43 13.85 -12.06 -5.69
CA PRO A 43 14.68 -11.55 -4.60
C PRO A 43 14.04 -10.47 -3.72
N LEU A 44 13.16 -9.62 -4.25
CA LEU A 44 12.45 -8.64 -3.44
C LEU A 44 11.57 -9.30 -2.37
N GLY A 45 10.99 -10.46 -2.68
CA GLY A 45 10.25 -11.26 -1.70
C GLY A 45 8.95 -10.60 -1.25
N LEU A 46 8.14 -10.15 -2.22
CA LEU A 46 6.77 -9.73 -1.94
C LEU A 46 5.87 -10.94 -1.72
N HIS A 47 4.91 -10.80 -0.80
CA HIS A 47 3.95 -11.86 -0.52
C HIS A 47 3.02 -12.11 -1.70
N GLU A 48 2.67 -13.37 -1.99
CA GLU A 48 1.84 -13.79 -3.14
C GLU A 48 0.54 -13.00 -3.32
N PHE A 49 -0.16 -12.69 -2.22
CA PHE A 49 -1.36 -11.82 -2.22
C PHE A 49 -1.21 -10.48 -2.95
N TYR A 50 0.01 -9.94 -3.02
CA TYR A 50 0.31 -8.77 -3.82
C TYR A 50 0.07 -9.04 -5.31
N PHE A 51 0.71 -10.07 -5.87
CA PHE A 51 0.62 -10.42 -7.28
C PHE A 51 -0.79 -10.88 -7.69
N LEU A 52 -1.50 -11.54 -6.77
CA LEU A 52 -2.90 -11.91 -6.97
C LEU A 52 -3.83 -10.69 -7.04
N GLY A 53 -3.47 -9.59 -6.35
CA GLY A 53 -4.34 -8.42 -6.18
C GLY A 53 -4.20 -7.34 -7.21
N HIS A 54 -3.11 -7.36 -7.96
CA HIS A 54 -2.80 -6.32 -8.91
C HIS A 54 -2.85 -6.86 -10.33
N SER A 55 -3.25 -5.97 -11.25
CA SER A 55 -3.23 -6.26 -12.68
C SER A 55 -1.78 -6.24 -13.20
N PRO A 56 -1.48 -6.94 -14.31
CA PRO A 56 -0.19 -6.84 -14.98
C PRO A 56 0.21 -5.39 -15.29
N ALA A 57 -0.73 -4.57 -15.76
CA ALA A 57 -0.49 -3.14 -16.05
C ALA A 57 -0.09 -2.35 -14.81
N THR A 58 -0.79 -2.58 -13.68
CA THR A 58 -0.47 -1.94 -12.40
C THR A 58 0.92 -2.35 -11.90
N ILE A 59 1.28 -3.63 -12.00
CA ILE A 59 2.60 -4.13 -11.59
C ILE A 59 3.70 -3.56 -12.49
N ALA A 60 3.50 -3.49 -13.81
CA ALA A 60 4.43 -2.87 -14.74
C ALA A 60 4.73 -1.41 -14.33
N SER A 61 3.69 -0.66 -14.00
CA SER A 61 3.83 0.72 -13.56
C SER A 61 4.59 0.86 -12.23
N HIS A 62 4.38 -0.05 -11.29
CA HIS A 62 5.16 -0.09 -10.05
C HIS A 62 6.65 -0.42 -10.30
N ILE A 63 6.94 -1.32 -11.23
CA ILE A 63 8.32 -1.66 -11.62
C ILE A 63 9.00 -0.45 -12.28
N GLN A 64 8.34 0.23 -13.21
CA GLN A 64 8.89 1.45 -13.85
C GLN A 64 9.19 2.53 -12.82
N SER A 65 8.25 2.75 -11.90
CA SER A 65 8.42 3.65 -10.76
C SER A 65 9.70 3.30 -9.99
N LEU A 66 9.88 2.03 -9.61
CA LEU A 66 11.08 1.58 -8.89
C LEU A 66 12.37 1.78 -9.68
N ILE A 67 12.38 1.51 -10.98
CA ILE A 67 13.55 1.76 -11.85
C ILE A 67 13.88 3.27 -11.85
N GLY A 68 12.88 4.12 -12.06
CA GLY A 68 13.04 5.58 -12.07
C GLY A 68 13.65 6.09 -10.76
N ALA A 69 13.14 5.63 -9.62
CA ALA A 69 13.70 5.98 -8.31
C ALA A 69 15.15 5.51 -8.15
N LYS A 70 15.48 4.27 -8.56
CA LYS A 70 16.86 3.74 -8.52
C LYS A 70 17.82 4.56 -9.37
N VAL A 71 17.41 4.96 -10.58
CA VAL A 71 18.22 5.79 -11.48
C VAL A 71 18.44 7.17 -10.88
N LEU A 72 17.39 7.77 -10.32
CA LEU A 72 17.45 9.11 -9.77
C LEU A 72 18.35 9.17 -8.54
N THR A 73 18.22 8.24 -7.59
CA THR A 73 19.12 8.13 -6.43
C THR A 73 20.59 7.97 -6.86
N LYS A 74 20.86 7.16 -7.90
CA LYS A 74 22.23 7.00 -8.42
C LYS A 74 22.78 8.28 -9.05
N ALA A 75 21.94 9.07 -9.71
CA ALA A 75 22.35 10.30 -10.39
C ALA A 75 22.52 11.47 -9.41
N SER A 76 21.64 11.61 -8.42
CA SER A 76 21.69 12.70 -7.45
C SER A 76 22.74 12.51 -6.36
N GLY A 77 23.12 11.27 -6.04
CA GLY A 77 24.00 10.94 -4.89
C GLY A 77 23.37 11.23 -3.52
N VAL A 78 22.35 12.08 -3.49
CA VAL A 78 21.37 12.19 -2.42
C VAL A 78 20.42 11.02 -2.57
N ASP A 79 20.32 10.25 -1.49
CA ASP A 79 19.28 9.26 -1.31
C ASP A 79 17.93 9.97 -1.40
N GLN A 80 17.21 9.79 -2.50
CA GLN A 80 15.92 10.44 -2.60
C GLN A 80 14.99 9.86 -1.54
N GLU A 81 14.67 10.72 -0.57
CA GLU A 81 13.51 10.55 0.29
C GLU A 81 12.32 10.17 -0.59
N PHE A 82 11.82 8.98 -0.33
CA PHE A 82 10.67 8.34 -0.92
C PHE A 82 9.58 9.30 -1.37
N LYS A 83 9.21 9.22 -2.65
CA LYS A 83 7.83 9.44 -3.09
C LYS A 83 7.67 8.92 -4.52
N LEU A 84 7.61 7.60 -4.66
CA LEU A 84 6.96 7.08 -5.86
C LEU A 84 5.48 7.25 -5.67
N VAL A 85 5.00 8.38 -6.17
CA VAL A 85 3.60 8.78 -6.20
C VAL A 85 3.11 8.50 -7.60
N GLN A 86 2.61 7.29 -7.79
CA GLN A 86 1.64 7.11 -8.84
C GLN A 86 0.28 7.35 -8.20
N GLU A 87 -0.16 8.60 -8.28
CA GLU A 87 -1.51 9.01 -7.95
C GLU A 87 -2.33 8.97 -9.24
N ASN A 88 -3.21 8.00 -9.34
CA ASN A 88 -4.34 8.04 -10.26
C ASN A 88 -5.54 8.64 -9.51
N GLU A 89 -6.58 9.04 -10.22
CA GLU A 89 -7.80 9.61 -9.62
C GLU A 89 -8.40 8.78 -8.47
N LYS A 90 -8.17 7.46 -8.47
CA LYS A 90 -8.76 6.50 -7.51
C LYS A 90 -7.76 5.65 -6.74
N SER A 91 -6.46 5.86 -6.94
CA SER A 91 -5.44 5.02 -6.31
C SER A 91 -4.12 5.74 -6.14
N ALA A 92 -3.42 5.48 -5.04
CA ALA A 92 -2.07 5.96 -4.81
C ALA A 92 -1.14 4.81 -4.40
N PHE A 93 0.05 4.80 -4.98
CA PHE A 93 1.13 3.90 -4.56
C PHE A 93 2.18 4.70 -3.80
N PHE A 94 2.77 4.13 -2.75
CA PHE A 94 3.94 4.65 -2.07
C PHE A 94 4.90 3.50 -1.73
N ALA A 95 6.21 3.75 -1.84
CA ALA A 95 7.24 2.81 -1.44
C ALA A 95 8.28 3.51 -0.57
N THR A 96 8.64 2.90 0.56
CA THR A 96 9.68 3.42 1.45
C THR A 96 10.61 2.33 1.95
N ARG A 97 11.87 2.64 2.29
CA ARG A 97 12.75 1.71 2.98
C ARG A 97 12.39 1.72 4.46
N SER A 98 12.14 0.53 4.98
CA SER A 98 12.13 0.28 6.41
C SER A 98 13.56 -0.03 6.84
N ASN A 99 14.21 0.94 7.51
CA ASN A 99 15.48 0.68 8.19
C ASN A 99 15.32 -0.49 9.18
N VAL A 100 16.27 -1.42 9.16
CA VAL A 100 16.48 -2.42 10.21
C VAL A 100 17.92 -2.26 10.69
N GLN A 101 18.20 -1.16 11.40
CA GLN A 101 19.33 -1.13 12.31
C GLN A 101 19.08 -0.09 13.40
N GLY A 102 18.55 -0.55 14.52
CA GLY A 102 19.00 -0.01 15.79
C GLY A 102 20.33 -0.66 16.06
N ASP A 103 21.41 0.13 16.03
CA ASP A 103 22.67 -0.28 16.62
C ASP A 103 22.44 -0.46 18.13
N GLU A 104 22.74 -1.63 18.70
CA GLU A 104 22.60 -1.88 20.15
C GLU A 104 23.42 -0.88 20.98
N SER A 105 24.47 -0.28 20.38
CA SER A 105 25.34 0.69 21.05
C SER A 105 24.93 2.16 20.85
N ASN A 106 24.19 2.48 19.77
CA ASN A 106 23.75 3.83 19.48
C ASN A 106 22.27 3.85 19.08
N SER A 107 21.42 4.25 20.03
CA SER A 107 20.02 4.58 19.75
C SER A 107 19.97 5.77 18.77
N THR A 108 19.88 5.50 17.47
CA THR A 108 19.52 6.45 16.41
C THR A 108 18.01 6.78 16.45
N ARG A 109 17.47 6.99 17.66
CA ARG A 109 16.20 7.70 17.84
C ARG A 109 16.46 9.17 17.53
N LEU A 110 16.56 9.49 16.24
CA LEU A 110 16.51 10.86 15.77
C LEU A 110 15.19 11.47 16.28
N SER A 111 15.26 12.69 16.83
CA SER A 111 14.09 13.41 17.37
C SER A 111 13.04 13.79 16.29
N GLY A 112 13.38 13.63 15.01
CA GLY A 112 12.45 13.63 13.88
C GLY A 112 12.17 12.18 13.47
N GLY A 113 10.89 11.79 13.39
CA GLY A 113 10.49 10.40 13.17
C GLY A 113 11.11 9.76 11.93
N SER A 114 11.12 8.43 11.88
CA SER A 114 11.64 7.68 10.71
C SER A 114 10.91 8.07 9.43
N ASP A 115 11.54 7.89 8.27
CA ASP A 115 10.93 8.16 6.95
C ASP A 115 9.59 7.43 6.78
N VAL A 116 9.51 6.21 7.32
CA VAL A 116 8.28 5.44 7.40
C VAL A 116 7.21 6.18 8.21
N SER A 117 7.57 6.69 9.39
CA SER A 117 6.63 7.43 10.25
C SER A 117 6.15 8.72 9.58
N ASN A 118 7.02 9.42 8.86
CA ASN A 118 6.65 10.63 8.13
C ASN A 118 5.71 10.30 6.96
N LEU A 119 5.96 9.20 6.23
CA LEU A 119 5.09 8.72 5.17
C LEU A 119 3.73 8.25 5.69
N GLU A 120 3.71 7.47 6.77
CA GLU A 120 2.46 6.96 7.37
C GLU A 120 1.59 8.12 7.85
N ARG A 121 2.18 9.15 8.47
CA ARG A 121 1.47 10.38 8.84
C ARG A 121 0.93 11.13 7.63
N PHE A 122 1.69 11.17 6.53
CA PHE A 122 1.23 11.76 5.28
C PHE A 122 0.05 10.98 4.71
N ILE A 123 0.15 9.64 4.66
CA ILE A 123 -0.92 8.75 4.17
C ILE A 123 -2.18 8.93 5.01
N GLU A 124 -2.04 8.94 6.33
CA GLU A 124 -3.15 9.16 7.26
C GLU A 124 -3.85 10.50 6.99
N LYS A 125 -3.07 11.58 6.91
CA LYS A 125 -3.60 12.94 6.67
C LYS A 125 -4.29 13.07 5.31
N GLN A 126 -3.72 12.47 4.26
CA GLN A 126 -4.21 12.67 2.89
C GLN A 126 -5.30 11.69 2.46
N TYR A 127 -5.28 10.46 2.98
CA TYR A 127 -6.08 9.37 2.40
C TYR A 127 -6.95 8.59 3.38
N LEU A 128 -6.71 8.66 4.69
CA LEU A 128 -7.43 7.84 5.68
C LEU A 128 -8.25 8.66 6.67
N SER A 129 -7.88 9.91 6.92
CA SER A 129 -8.58 10.75 7.89
C SER A 129 -9.99 11.09 7.40
N SER A 130 -10.98 10.39 7.95
CA SER A 130 -12.40 10.56 7.67
C SER A 130 -12.99 11.83 8.31
N SER A 131 -12.20 12.56 9.10
CA SER A 131 -12.64 13.82 9.68
C SER A 131 -12.74 14.90 8.61
N THR A 132 -13.93 15.46 8.48
CA THR A 132 -14.22 16.58 7.59
C THR A 132 -13.88 17.93 8.19
N GLU A 133 -13.61 18.01 9.49
CA GLU A 133 -13.42 19.28 10.21
C GLU A 133 -12.02 19.47 10.77
N CYS A 134 -11.39 18.40 11.26
CA CYS A 134 -10.11 18.49 11.96
C CYS A 134 -9.22 17.25 11.81
N ILE A 135 -7.92 17.44 11.62
CA ILE A 135 -6.92 16.35 11.62
C ILE A 135 -5.93 16.62 12.75
N GLY A 136 -5.73 15.65 13.66
CA GLY A 136 -4.84 15.81 14.82
C GLY A 136 -3.86 14.64 14.96
N ASP A 137 -2.60 14.95 15.26
CA ASP A 137 -1.53 13.95 15.40
C ASP A 137 -1.33 13.45 16.85
N GLY A 138 -2.18 13.90 17.78
CA GLY A 138 -2.22 13.52 19.20
C GLY A 138 -0.95 13.80 20.03
N VAL A 139 0.19 14.11 19.39
CA VAL A 139 1.50 13.99 20.03
C VAL A 139 2.37 15.23 19.85
N LYS A 140 2.16 16.09 18.84
CA LYS A 140 3.01 17.30 18.69
C LYS A 140 2.30 18.61 18.37
N THR A 141 1.08 18.64 17.79
CA THR A 141 0.54 19.93 17.29
C THR A 141 -0.97 20.17 17.43
N GLY A 142 -1.68 19.42 18.29
CA GLY A 142 -3.13 19.62 18.47
C GLY A 142 -3.96 19.33 17.20
N TYR A 143 -5.26 19.57 17.27
CA TYR A 143 -6.16 19.42 16.12
C TYR A 143 -5.96 20.60 15.16
N GLN A 144 -5.58 20.31 13.91
CA GLN A 144 -5.52 21.29 12.83
C GLN A 144 -6.86 21.31 12.11
N TYR A 145 -7.52 22.47 12.05
CA TYR A 145 -8.70 22.67 11.23
C TYR A 145 -8.34 22.52 9.75
N LEU A 146 -9.20 21.83 9.01
CA LEU A 146 -9.05 21.68 7.57
C LEU A 146 -9.51 22.96 6.87
N GLU A 147 -8.75 23.39 5.87
CA GLU A 147 -9.18 24.45 4.95
C GLU A 147 -10.47 24.02 4.22
N PRO A 148 -11.38 24.94 3.84
CA PRO A 148 -12.66 24.60 3.19
C PRO A 148 -12.53 23.76 1.91
N SER A 149 -11.42 23.88 1.17
CA SER A 149 -11.13 23.05 -0.01
C SER A 149 -10.73 21.62 0.36
N GLU A 150 -10.18 21.42 1.57
CA GLU A 150 -9.74 20.13 2.10
C GLU A 150 -10.87 19.40 2.84
N THR A 151 -11.89 20.09 3.33
CA THR A 151 -13.06 19.45 3.98
C THR A 151 -13.93 18.66 3.01
N THR A 152 -13.89 19.01 1.72
CA THR A 152 -14.69 18.38 0.65
C THR A 152 -14.02 17.17 0.01
N LYS A 153 -12.75 16.89 0.33
CA LYS A 153 -12.03 15.73 -0.21
C LYS A 153 -12.49 14.45 0.47
N ASN A 154 -12.84 13.45 -0.33
CA ASN A 154 -13.08 12.10 0.17
C ASN A 154 -11.74 11.42 0.49
N ARG A 155 -11.49 11.17 1.78
CA ARG A 155 -10.28 10.51 2.29
C ARG A 155 -10.59 9.16 2.91
N GLN A 156 -11.46 8.39 2.27
CA GLN A 156 -11.87 7.07 2.74
C GLN A 156 -11.22 5.98 1.90
N TYR A 157 -9.88 6.00 1.78
CA TYR A 157 -9.18 5.01 0.99
C TYR A 157 -8.95 3.73 1.77
N ARG A 158 -8.96 2.60 1.05
CA ARG A 158 -8.47 1.33 1.54
C ARG A 158 -6.95 1.30 1.45
N LEU A 159 -6.26 1.05 2.56
CA LEU A 159 -4.82 0.84 2.60
C LEU A 159 -4.47 -0.66 2.57
N GLN A 160 -3.54 -1.04 1.71
CA GLN A 160 -2.85 -2.32 1.75
C GLN A 160 -1.35 -2.06 1.96
N CYS A 161 -0.74 -2.76 2.91
CA CYS A 161 0.69 -2.63 3.19
C CYS A 161 1.39 -3.96 2.99
N TYR A 162 2.50 -3.95 2.26
CA TYR A 162 3.36 -5.10 2.05
C TYR A 162 4.78 -4.75 2.48
N ARG A 163 5.47 -5.74 3.04
CA ARG A 163 6.88 -5.61 3.41
C ARG A 163 7.69 -6.64 2.63
N SER A 164 8.80 -6.20 2.06
CA SER A 164 9.75 -7.08 1.37
C SER A 164 10.46 -7.97 2.38
N THR A 165 10.62 -9.25 2.07
CA THR A 165 11.52 -10.13 2.84
C THR A 165 12.97 -9.97 2.39
N GLY A 166 13.18 -9.59 1.13
CA GLY A 166 14.50 -9.30 0.57
C GLY A 166 15.06 -7.94 0.96
N LEU A 167 16.39 -7.82 0.86
CA LEU A 167 17.13 -6.57 1.02
C LEU A 167 17.15 -5.80 -0.30
N LEU A 168 16.92 -4.49 -0.23
CA LEU A 168 16.88 -3.62 -1.41
C LEU A 168 18.28 -3.39 -2.02
N ASP A 169 19.29 -3.34 -1.16
CA ASP A 169 20.69 -3.15 -1.52
C ASP A 169 21.56 -3.95 -0.53
N THR A 170 22.55 -4.69 -1.04
CA THR A 170 23.52 -5.44 -0.23
C THR A 170 24.80 -4.64 0.03
N THR A 171 24.97 -3.51 -0.66
CA THR A 171 26.15 -2.64 -0.61
C THR A 171 25.92 -1.35 0.17
N LEU A 172 24.73 -0.76 0.07
CA LEU A 172 24.25 0.32 0.96
C LEU A 172 23.34 -0.30 2.02
N VAL A 173 23.44 0.17 3.27
CA VAL A 173 22.81 -0.36 4.51
C VAL A 173 21.62 -1.31 4.27
N PRO A 174 21.68 -2.57 4.77
CA PRO A 174 20.62 -3.56 4.53
C PRO A 174 19.27 -3.02 5.00
N SER A 175 18.37 -2.81 4.06
CA SER A 175 17.05 -2.24 4.31
C SER A 175 15.97 -3.03 3.59
N HIS A 176 14.85 -3.23 4.28
CA HIS A 176 13.64 -3.79 3.69
C HIS A 176 12.84 -2.67 3.03
N MET A 177 11.95 -3.00 2.11
CA MET A 177 11.00 -2.09 1.50
C MET A 177 9.61 -2.29 2.09
N ARG A 178 8.92 -1.20 2.42
CA ARG A 178 7.49 -1.15 2.69
C ARG A 178 6.79 -0.52 1.50
N LEU A 179 5.72 -1.16 1.08
CA LEU A 179 4.88 -0.74 -0.04
C LEU A 179 3.49 -0.49 0.50
N TYR A 180 2.95 0.68 0.20
CA TYR A 180 1.61 1.10 0.57
C TYR A 180 0.80 1.31 -0.71
N PHE A 181 -0.33 0.64 -0.80
CA PHE A 181 -1.28 0.77 -1.90
C PHE A 181 -2.58 1.30 -1.34
N LEU A 182 -3.01 2.42 -1.87
CA LEU A 182 -4.25 3.08 -1.51
C LEU A 182 -5.18 3.00 -2.70
N GLN A 183 -6.42 2.60 -2.45
CA GLN A 183 -7.45 2.50 -3.47
C GLN A 183 -8.78 2.97 -2.88
N GLU A 184 -9.57 3.68 -3.66
CA GLU A 184 -10.96 3.95 -3.29
C GLU A 184 -11.74 2.64 -3.11
N PRO A 185 -12.44 2.46 -1.98
CA PRO A 185 -13.25 1.27 -1.74
C PRO A 185 -14.44 1.26 -2.69
N GLU A 186 -14.76 0.08 -3.20
CA GLU A 186 -15.96 -0.16 -3.99
C GLU A 186 -16.93 -0.97 -3.15
N PHE A 187 -17.76 -0.28 -2.38
CA PHE A 187 -18.74 -0.91 -1.51
C PHE A 187 -19.84 -1.62 -2.32
N VAL A 188 -20.35 -2.73 -1.80
CA VAL A 188 -21.50 -3.43 -2.39
C VAL A 188 -22.74 -2.54 -2.38
N ASN A 189 -23.03 -1.94 -1.22
CA ASN A 189 -24.09 -0.95 -1.06
C ASN A 189 -23.50 0.38 -0.58
N PRO A 190 -23.37 1.40 -1.45
CA PRO A 190 -22.84 2.72 -1.08
C PRO A 190 -23.71 3.48 -0.08
N THR A 191 -25.00 3.15 0.03
CA THR A 191 -25.97 3.83 0.89
C THR A 191 -26.76 2.80 1.70
N PRO A 192 -26.13 2.14 2.69
CA PRO A 192 -26.80 1.15 3.52
C PRO A 192 -27.84 1.81 4.44
N ALA A 193 -28.83 1.04 4.88
CA ALA A 193 -29.79 1.49 5.86
C ALA A 193 -29.12 1.75 7.23
N ALA A 194 -29.69 2.65 8.02
CA ALA A 194 -29.20 2.91 9.37
C ALA A 194 -29.30 1.63 10.23
N GLY A 195 -28.20 1.25 10.88
CA GLY A 195 -28.13 0.01 11.68
C GLY A 195 -27.92 -1.27 10.88
N GLU A 196 -27.65 -1.18 9.58
CA GLU A 196 -27.20 -2.33 8.79
C GLU A 196 -25.90 -2.89 9.37
N THR A 197 -25.79 -4.23 9.43
CA THR A 197 -24.61 -4.92 9.93
C THR A 197 -24.16 -6.06 9.02
N ASP A 198 -24.91 -6.39 7.98
CA ASP A 198 -24.57 -7.45 7.03
C ASP A 198 -23.30 -7.11 6.25
N ILE A 199 -22.28 -7.93 6.45
CA ILE A 199 -20.99 -7.79 5.78
C ILE A 199 -21.13 -7.86 4.26
N HIS A 200 -22.12 -8.59 3.73
CA HIS A 200 -22.34 -8.73 2.29
C HIS A 200 -22.91 -7.46 1.66
N GLN A 201 -23.42 -6.52 2.45
CA GLN A 201 -23.88 -5.21 1.98
C GLN A 201 -22.85 -4.10 2.28
N LEU A 202 -22.16 -4.19 3.42
CA LEU A 202 -21.28 -3.13 3.91
C LEU A 202 -19.84 -3.23 3.43
N ALA A 203 -19.37 -4.41 3.05
CA ALA A 203 -17.98 -4.59 2.69
C ALA A 203 -17.67 -4.12 1.25
N ASP A 204 -16.39 -3.86 1.01
CA ASP A 204 -15.83 -3.68 -0.33
C ASP A 204 -15.92 -4.98 -1.14
N LYS A 205 -16.26 -4.88 -2.42
CA LYS A 205 -16.43 -6.03 -3.33
C LYS A 205 -15.17 -6.88 -3.38
N HIS A 206 -14.01 -6.25 -3.57
CA HIS A 206 -12.73 -6.95 -3.65
C HIS A 206 -12.36 -7.62 -2.32
N PHE A 207 -12.76 -7.06 -1.17
CA PHE A 207 -12.62 -7.74 0.11
C PHE A 207 -13.48 -9.00 0.17
N LEU A 208 -14.75 -8.96 -0.24
CA LEU A 208 -15.64 -10.12 -0.20
C LEU A 208 -15.19 -11.25 -1.14
N GLU A 209 -14.68 -10.91 -2.32
CA GLU A 209 -14.12 -11.89 -3.25
C GLU A 209 -12.88 -12.57 -2.66
N ARG A 210 -12.06 -11.81 -1.94
CA ARG A 210 -10.78 -12.28 -1.41
C ARG A 210 -10.86 -12.88 -0.03
N ALA A 211 -11.87 -12.55 0.77
CA ALA A 211 -11.98 -13.03 2.13
C ALA A 211 -12.56 -14.45 2.16
N GLY A 212 -11.86 -15.38 2.83
CA GLY A 212 -12.42 -16.70 3.13
C GLY A 212 -13.58 -16.62 4.13
N ASP A 213 -14.38 -17.69 4.20
CA ASP A 213 -15.62 -17.71 5.00
C ASP A 213 -15.37 -17.46 6.49
N ASN A 214 -14.28 -17.98 7.04
CA ASN A 214 -13.92 -17.72 8.43
C ASN A 214 -13.61 -16.23 8.67
N LEU A 215 -12.89 -15.58 7.74
CA LEU A 215 -12.57 -14.16 7.85
C LEU A 215 -13.85 -13.32 7.78
N LYS A 216 -14.75 -13.64 6.85
CA LYS A 216 -16.07 -12.99 6.75
C LYS A 216 -16.87 -13.14 8.04
N LYS A 217 -16.88 -14.32 8.66
CA LYS A 217 -17.57 -14.57 9.95
C LYS A 217 -17.01 -13.71 11.08
N VAL A 218 -15.69 -13.60 11.19
CA VAL A 218 -15.04 -12.76 12.21
C VAL A 218 -15.42 -11.30 12.02
N TYR A 219 -15.31 -10.77 10.79
CA TYR A 219 -15.68 -9.38 10.50
C TYR A 219 -17.18 -9.11 10.74
N GLN A 220 -18.04 -10.06 10.38
CA GLN A 220 -19.48 -9.98 10.67
C GLN A 220 -19.77 -9.87 12.17
N GLN A 221 -19.00 -10.57 13.01
CA GLN A 221 -19.13 -10.48 14.46
C GLN A 221 -18.65 -9.12 14.98
N VAL A 222 -17.57 -8.58 14.43
CA VAL A 222 -17.05 -7.24 14.78
C VAL A 222 -18.09 -6.17 14.44
N LEU A 223 -18.69 -6.21 13.24
CA LEU A 223 -19.73 -5.27 12.82
C LEU A 223 -20.93 -5.26 13.78
N LYS A 224 -21.43 -6.44 14.15
CA LYS A 224 -22.53 -6.57 15.12
C LYS A 224 -22.17 -6.03 16.50
N THR A 225 -20.95 -6.34 16.97
CA THR A 225 -20.47 -5.87 18.28
C THR A 225 -20.36 -4.35 18.31
N ALA A 226 -19.77 -3.75 17.28
CA ALA A 226 -19.63 -2.30 17.18
C ALA A 226 -21.00 -1.59 17.11
N SER A 227 -21.94 -2.12 16.33
CA SER A 227 -23.31 -1.57 16.25
C SER A 227 -24.01 -1.57 17.60
N ASN A 228 -23.87 -2.65 18.38
CA ASN A 228 -24.47 -2.75 19.70
C ASN A 228 -23.85 -1.77 20.71
N GLN A 229 -22.55 -1.48 20.59
CA GLN A 229 -21.85 -0.53 21.46
C GLN A 229 -22.13 0.94 21.12
N MET A 230 -22.55 1.23 19.88
CA MET A 230 -22.90 2.58 19.42
C MET A 230 -24.35 2.97 19.73
N THR A 231 -25.19 2.03 20.18
CA THR A 231 -26.57 2.32 20.56
C THR A 231 -26.58 2.85 22.01
N PRO A 232 -27.12 4.05 22.29
CA PRO A 232 -27.19 4.60 23.65
C PRO A 232 -28.01 3.75 24.61
#